data_AF-A0A422MYC0-F1
#
_entry.id   AF-A0A422MYC0-F1
#
_cell.length_a   1.000
_cell.length_b   1.000
_cell.length_c   1.000
_cell.angle_alpha   90.00
_cell.angle_beta   90.00
_cell.angle_gamma   90.00
#
_symmetry.space_group_name_H-M   'P 1'
#
loop_
_entity.id
_entity.type
_entity.pdbx_description
1 polymer ?
#
loop_
_entity_poly.entity_id
_entity_poly.type
_entity_poly.pdbx_seq_one_letter_code
_entity_poly.pdbx_strand_id
1 'polypeptide(L)'
;MLRSTRLWRFWMKGGDMFVEYKIMSRDHRRSLRVKGALVDPNVARTVVPLSWLEQLRSPSLRLPTGYHMEEAVYVPPAYAAVNEKAGDRSPERGTATASNAILAGPVVLYITGQNLPVVVNPYFVPDETWGVRLSGDEWDLRLGMDAIEQCTLFSELRPGGLLCNKLPSSQNVTRHEPVRATLQRYGMKCGLAESPLVPRPWTRMRYMFIDELQRGPKMTEFVGHNPRNGTPWRFSQHTKHFRLGIWRETIRRNDMNEGLHGHSSWQKSPQQAVPEVCLMAPYP
;
A
#
# COMPACT_ATOMS: atom_id res chain seq x y z
N MET A 1 8.06 23.07 -19.03
CA MET A 1 8.48 21.86 -19.78
C MET A 1 8.89 20.78 -18.78
N LEU A 2 7.94 19.98 -18.30
CA LEU A 2 8.23 18.80 -17.48
C LEU A 2 8.61 17.66 -18.43
N ARG A 3 9.91 17.40 -18.59
CA ARG A 3 10.39 16.16 -19.22
C ARG A 3 9.95 15.01 -18.32
N SER A 4 8.78 14.43 -18.61
CA SER A 4 8.42 13.13 -18.05
C SER A 4 9.36 12.11 -18.68
N THR A 5 10.50 11.87 -18.04
CA THR A 5 11.16 10.58 -18.20
C THR A 5 10.14 9.57 -17.70
N ARG A 6 9.44 8.92 -18.64
CA ARG A 6 8.59 7.78 -18.34
C ARG A 6 9.55 6.71 -17.83
N LEU A 7 9.84 6.72 -16.53
CA LEU A 7 10.45 5.58 -15.87
C LEU A 7 9.47 4.44 -16.08
N TRP A 8 9.86 3.50 -16.93
CA TRP A 8 9.08 2.30 -17.16
C TRP A 8 8.96 1.62 -15.81
N ARG A 9 7.72 1.43 -15.32
CA ARG A 9 7.46 0.82 -14.01
C ARG A 9 8.13 -0.55 -13.90
N PHE A 10 8.11 -1.29 -15.00
CA PHE A 10 8.84 -2.53 -15.25
C PHE A 10 8.96 -2.69 -16.77
N TRP A 11 9.78 -3.64 -17.22
CA TRP A 11 9.79 -4.08 -18.62
C TRP A 11 9.88 -5.60 -18.71
N MET A 12 9.47 -6.13 -19.86
CA MET A 12 9.52 -7.55 -20.15
C MET A 12 10.66 -7.84 -21.13
N LYS A 13 11.45 -8.88 -20.86
CA LYS A 13 12.46 -9.40 -21.79
C LYS A 13 12.44 -10.93 -21.72
N GLY A 14 12.25 -11.61 -22.84
CA GLY A 14 12.26 -13.08 -22.89
C GLY A 14 11.16 -13.77 -22.07
N GLY A 15 10.03 -13.11 -21.80
CA GLY A 15 8.98 -13.64 -20.92
C GLY A 15 9.20 -13.35 -19.43
N ASP A 16 10.31 -12.71 -19.09
CA ASP A 16 10.67 -12.35 -17.73
C ASP A 16 10.42 -10.87 -17.44
N MET A 17 10.01 -10.58 -16.21
CA MET A 17 9.79 -9.22 -15.72
C MET A 17 11.05 -8.68 -15.04
N PHE A 18 11.44 -7.48 -15.42
CA PHE A 18 12.58 -6.75 -14.86
C PHE A 18 12.13 -5.42 -14.28
N VAL A 19 12.72 -5.06 -13.14
CA VAL A 19 12.45 -3.80 -12.45
C VAL A 19 13.73 -3.07 -12.05
N GLU A 20 13.64 -1.75 -11.92
CA GLU A 20 14.64 -0.96 -11.21
C GLU A 20 14.20 -0.77 -9.76
N TYR A 21 15.11 -0.94 -8.81
CA TYR A 21 14.86 -0.61 -7.41
C TYR A 21 16.02 0.14 -6.78
N LYS A 22 15.72 0.84 -5.67
CA LYS A 22 16.70 1.47 -4.80
C LYS A 22 16.64 0.80 -3.44
N ILE A 23 17.73 0.14 -3.04
CA ILE A 23 17.90 -0.47 -1.73
C ILE A 23 18.58 0.52 -0.78
N MET A 24 18.12 0.59 0.45
CA MET A 24 18.54 1.60 1.43
C MET A 24 18.64 1.02 2.84
N SER A 25 19.56 1.57 3.63
CA SER A 25 19.59 1.35 5.07
C SER A 25 18.28 1.79 5.73
N ARG A 26 17.93 1.24 6.91
CA ARG A 26 16.70 1.57 7.65
C ARG A 26 16.51 3.07 7.90
N ASP A 27 17.60 3.80 8.12
CA ASP A 27 17.63 5.24 8.35
C ASP A 27 17.80 6.07 7.06
N HIS A 28 17.78 5.41 5.90
CA HIS A 28 17.90 5.99 4.57
C HIS A 28 19.21 6.76 4.30
N ARG A 29 20.25 6.56 5.11
CA ARG A 29 21.55 7.24 4.95
C ARG A 29 22.39 6.66 3.81
N ARG A 30 22.34 5.34 3.64
CA ARG A 30 23.12 4.64 2.61
C ARG A 30 22.17 4.01 1.60
N SER A 31 22.54 4.04 0.32
CA SER A 31 21.68 3.50 -0.74
C SER A 31 22.44 3.05 -1.97
N LEU A 32 21.91 2.00 -2.60
CA LEU A 32 22.39 1.46 -3.87
C LEU A 32 21.22 1.41 -4.86
N ARG A 33 21.50 1.65 -6.14
CA ARG A 33 20.52 1.55 -7.21
C ARG A 33 20.80 0.30 -8.03
N VAL A 34 19.74 -0.42 -8.34
CA VAL A 34 19.78 -1.64 -9.14
C VAL A 34 18.94 -1.42 -10.38
N LYS A 35 19.54 -1.71 -11.53
CA LYS A 35 18.86 -1.72 -12.83
C LYS A 35 18.71 -3.14 -13.30
N GLY A 36 17.51 -3.51 -13.71
CA GLY A 36 17.27 -4.80 -14.36
C GLY A 36 17.31 -5.99 -13.42
N ALA A 37 16.75 -5.85 -12.21
CA ALA A 37 16.54 -6.98 -11.34
C ALA A 37 15.38 -7.84 -11.82
N LEU A 38 15.58 -9.16 -11.86
CA LEU A 38 14.56 -10.13 -12.23
C LEU A 38 13.52 -10.27 -11.11
N VAL A 39 12.25 -10.27 -11.46
CA VAL A 39 11.16 -10.62 -10.53
C VAL A 39 10.89 -12.11 -10.63
N ASP A 40 11.22 -12.86 -9.58
CA ASP A 40 11.16 -14.33 -9.57
C ASP A 40 10.41 -14.85 -8.34
N PRO A 41 9.15 -15.31 -8.50
CA PRO A 41 8.36 -15.82 -7.38
C PRO A 41 8.81 -17.20 -6.88
N ASN A 42 9.81 -17.85 -7.53
CA ASN A 42 10.38 -19.10 -7.01
C ASN A 42 11.37 -18.85 -5.87
N VAL A 43 11.87 -17.63 -5.74
CA VAL A 43 12.79 -17.24 -4.67
C VAL A 43 11.96 -16.77 -3.48
N ALA A 44 12.05 -17.46 -2.34
CA ALA A 44 11.25 -17.12 -1.16
C ALA A 44 11.64 -15.76 -0.55
N ARG A 45 12.94 -15.43 -0.50
CA ARG A 45 13.45 -14.14 -0.01
C ARG A 45 14.47 -13.55 -0.96
N THR A 46 14.43 -12.24 -1.12
CA THR A 46 15.31 -11.47 -1.99
C THR A 46 16.78 -11.73 -1.65
N VAL A 47 17.59 -11.92 -2.69
CA VAL A 47 19.03 -12.23 -2.56
C VAL A 47 19.84 -11.04 -3.05
N VAL A 48 20.86 -10.66 -2.29
CA VAL A 48 21.79 -9.57 -2.61
C VAL A 48 23.24 -9.99 -2.34
N PRO A 49 24.24 -9.35 -2.99
CA PRO A 49 25.64 -9.66 -2.77
C PRO A 49 26.08 -9.36 -1.34
N LEU A 50 26.91 -10.23 -0.76
CA LEU A 50 27.43 -10.07 0.60
C LEU A 50 28.21 -8.75 0.79
N SER A 51 28.88 -8.27 -0.26
CA SER A 51 29.59 -6.99 -0.26
C SER A 51 28.70 -5.79 0.09
N TRP A 52 27.37 -5.91 -0.07
CA TRP A 52 26.43 -4.84 0.26
C TRP A 52 26.08 -4.76 1.74
N LEU A 53 26.38 -5.81 2.53
CA LEU A 53 26.08 -5.84 3.97
C LEU A 53 26.72 -4.66 4.69
N GLU A 54 28.02 -4.44 4.49
CA GLU A 54 28.74 -3.30 5.08
C GLU A 54 28.41 -1.97 4.39
N GLN A 55 28.10 -1.99 3.09
CA GLN A 55 27.72 -0.77 2.37
C GLN A 55 26.38 -0.22 2.84
N LEU A 56 25.44 -1.08 3.26
CA LEU A 56 24.13 -0.68 3.76
C LEU A 56 24.09 -0.55 5.29
N ARG A 57 25.13 -1.00 6.02
CA ARG A 57 25.22 -0.87 7.48
C ARG A 57 25.31 0.61 7.87
N SER A 58 24.28 1.14 8.54
CA SER A 58 24.26 2.52 9.05
C SER A 58 23.86 2.51 10.54
N PRO A 59 24.85 2.59 11.47
CA PRO A 59 24.57 2.60 12.89
C PRO A 59 23.81 3.88 13.27
N SER A 60 22.71 3.70 14.00
CA SER A 60 21.78 4.77 14.39
C SER A 60 21.42 4.64 15.87
N LEU A 61 20.82 5.68 16.45
CA LEU A 61 20.42 5.66 17.86
C LEU A 61 19.50 4.47 18.24
N ARG A 62 18.65 4.02 17.31
CA ARG A 62 17.74 2.88 17.54
C ARG A 62 18.36 1.52 17.19
N LEU A 63 19.39 1.50 16.33
CA LEU A 63 20.10 0.30 15.90
C LEU A 63 21.61 0.59 15.93
N PRO A 64 22.27 0.39 17.09
CA PRO A 64 23.68 0.75 17.26
C PRO A 64 24.61 -0.08 16.37
N THR A 65 24.24 -1.33 16.06
CA THR A 65 24.98 -2.26 15.18
C THR A 65 24.69 -2.03 13.68
N GLY A 66 23.68 -1.23 13.34
CA GLY A 66 23.20 -0.97 11.98
C GLY A 66 21.98 -1.81 11.58
N TYR A 67 21.98 -3.10 11.88
CA TYR A 67 20.87 -4.02 11.63
C TYR A 67 20.19 -4.45 12.93
N HIS A 68 18.91 -4.81 12.84
CA HIS A 68 18.19 -5.39 13.97
C HIS A 68 18.49 -6.89 14.12
N MET A 69 18.58 -7.58 12.98
CA MET A 69 18.86 -9.00 12.87
C MET A 69 20.03 -9.20 11.92
N GLU A 70 20.97 -10.05 12.30
CA GLU A 70 22.14 -10.44 11.53
C GLU A 70 22.52 -11.87 11.94
N GLU A 71 22.14 -12.85 11.13
CA GLU A 71 22.27 -14.28 11.46
C GLU A 71 22.92 -15.06 10.31
N ALA A 72 23.80 -16.01 10.62
CA ALA A 72 24.38 -16.90 9.62
C ALA A 72 23.37 -18.00 9.26
N VAL A 73 23.03 -18.12 7.96
CA VAL A 73 22.01 -19.05 7.45
C VAL A 73 22.56 -19.84 6.28
N TYR A 74 22.02 -21.04 6.07
CA TYR A 74 22.26 -21.81 4.84
C TYR A 74 21.22 -21.46 3.77
N VAL A 75 21.68 -20.98 2.62
CA VAL A 75 20.87 -20.71 1.43
C VAL A 75 21.30 -21.70 0.35
N PRO A 76 20.40 -22.56 -0.17
CA PRO A 76 20.76 -23.49 -1.23
C PRO A 76 21.23 -22.72 -2.47
N PRO A 77 22.35 -23.13 -3.11
CA PRO A 77 22.80 -22.50 -4.35
C PRO A 77 21.73 -22.63 -5.44
N ALA A 78 21.64 -21.61 -6.30
CA ALA A 78 20.62 -21.53 -7.32
C ALA A 78 20.50 -22.84 -8.11
N TYR A 79 19.28 -23.33 -8.32
CA TYR A 79 18.92 -24.54 -9.09
C TYR A 79 19.16 -25.92 -8.46
N ALA A 80 19.63 -26.03 -7.21
CA ALA A 80 19.71 -27.35 -6.55
C ALA A 80 18.33 -27.94 -6.17
N ALA A 81 17.27 -27.12 -6.06
CA ALA A 81 15.98 -27.55 -5.51
C ALA A 81 14.93 -28.02 -6.55
N VAL A 82 15.23 -28.03 -7.86
CA VAL A 82 14.20 -28.30 -8.91
C VAL A 82 14.45 -29.61 -9.69
N ASN A 83 15.55 -30.32 -9.44
CA ASN A 83 15.90 -31.56 -10.16
C ASN A 83 15.99 -32.82 -9.29
N GLU A 84 15.20 -32.94 -8.22
CA GLU A 84 14.98 -34.26 -7.59
C GLU A 84 13.70 -34.92 -8.13
N LYS A 85 13.78 -35.32 -9.40
CA LYS A 85 13.01 -36.44 -9.94
C LYS A 85 13.97 -37.42 -10.61
N ALA A 86 14.73 -38.16 -9.80
CA ALA A 86 15.17 -39.52 -10.12
C ALA A 86 15.84 -40.15 -8.88
N GLY A 87 15.21 -41.17 -8.32
CA GLY A 87 15.91 -42.24 -7.60
C GLY A 87 16.26 -41.98 -6.13
N ASP A 88 15.33 -42.34 -5.25
CA ASP A 88 15.56 -43.25 -4.13
C ASP A 88 16.99 -43.28 -3.55
N ARG A 89 17.34 -42.27 -2.74
CA ARG A 89 18.36 -42.40 -1.69
C ARG A 89 17.87 -41.70 -0.44
N SER A 90 17.58 -42.50 0.57
CA SER A 90 17.35 -42.09 1.95
C SER A 90 18.39 -41.06 2.41
N PRO A 91 18.01 -39.99 3.12
CA PRO A 91 18.98 -39.07 3.69
C PRO A 91 19.64 -39.77 4.89
N GLU A 92 20.89 -40.18 4.72
CA GLU A 92 21.75 -40.52 5.85
C GLU A 92 21.87 -39.28 6.75
N ARG A 93 21.60 -39.51 8.04
CA ARG A 93 21.82 -38.55 9.11
C ARG A 93 23.30 -38.14 9.15
N GLY A 94 23.55 -36.83 9.06
CA GLY A 94 24.65 -36.20 9.78
C GLY A 94 25.78 -35.61 8.93
N THR A 95 25.60 -34.37 8.47
CA THR A 95 26.61 -33.30 8.57
C THR A 95 25.86 -31.98 8.59
N ALA A 96 26.09 -31.14 9.60
CA ALA A 96 25.53 -29.79 9.66
C ALA A 96 25.94 -29.03 8.37
N THR A 97 24.95 -28.62 7.57
CA THR A 97 25.18 -27.79 6.38
C THR A 97 25.85 -26.49 6.82
N ALA A 98 27.13 -26.31 6.47
CA ALA A 98 27.90 -25.12 6.82
C ALA A 98 27.18 -23.86 6.33
N SER A 99 27.07 -22.82 7.18
CA SER A 99 26.40 -21.56 6.82
C SER A 99 27.14 -20.87 5.67
N ASN A 100 26.40 -20.50 4.63
CA ASN A 100 26.96 -19.94 3.39
C ASN A 100 26.35 -18.57 3.01
N ALA A 101 25.53 -17.98 3.88
CA ALA A 101 24.93 -16.66 3.70
C ALA A 101 24.66 -15.97 5.05
N ILE A 102 24.39 -14.67 5.01
CA ILE A 102 23.95 -13.88 6.16
C ILE A 102 22.54 -13.36 5.91
N LEU A 103 21.62 -13.64 6.81
CA LEU A 103 20.30 -13.02 6.84
C LEU A 103 20.41 -11.73 7.65
N ALA A 104 20.21 -10.57 7.03
CA ALA A 104 20.28 -9.30 7.74
C ALA A 104 19.15 -8.34 7.38
N GLY A 105 18.71 -7.53 8.34
CA GLY A 105 17.70 -6.50 8.12
C GLY A 105 17.29 -5.74 9.39
N PRO A 106 16.34 -4.79 9.29
CA PRO A 106 15.55 -4.48 8.10
C PRO A 106 16.29 -3.56 7.10
N VAL A 107 16.13 -3.87 5.81
CA VAL A 107 16.58 -3.04 4.69
C VAL A 107 15.36 -2.55 3.91
N VAL A 108 15.37 -1.27 3.52
CA VAL A 108 14.25 -0.65 2.79
C VAL A 108 14.50 -0.70 1.29
N LEU A 109 13.49 -1.04 0.51
CA LEU A 109 13.57 -1.22 -0.93
C LEU A 109 12.45 -0.43 -1.62
N TYR A 110 12.84 0.49 -2.51
CA TYR A 110 11.91 1.27 -3.34
C TYR A 110 11.94 0.73 -4.75
N ILE A 111 10.90 -0.01 -5.13
CA ILE A 111 10.74 -0.50 -6.50
C ILE A 111 10.09 0.58 -7.35
N THR A 112 10.64 0.82 -8.53
CA THR A 112 10.06 1.77 -9.49
C THR A 112 8.63 1.35 -9.84
N GLY A 113 7.71 2.31 -9.82
CA GLY A 113 6.28 2.03 -10.04
C GLY A 113 5.49 1.60 -8.80
N GLN A 114 6.14 1.44 -7.64
CA GLN A 114 5.47 1.25 -6.35
C GLN A 114 5.51 2.55 -5.53
N ASN A 115 4.42 2.83 -4.82
CA ASN A 115 4.33 3.99 -3.93
C ASN A 115 4.78 3.69 -2.51
N LEU A 116 4.64 2.43 -2.08
CA LEU A 116 4.98 1.99 -0.74
C LEU A 116 6.40 1.42 -0.72
N PRO A 117 7.22 1.76 0.29
CA PRO A 117 8.49 1.09 0.52
C PRO A 117 8.24 -0.36 0.93
N VAL A 118 9.06 -1.25 0.40
CA VAL A 118 9.12 -2.65 0.80
C VAL A 118 10.20 -2.78 1.86
N VAL A 119 9.94 -3.54 2.92
CA VAL A 119 10.95 -3.81 3.95
C VAL A 119 11.30 -5.29 3.91
N VAL A 120 12.57 -5.58 3.65
CA VAL A 120 13.07 -6.95 3.48
C VAL A 120 14.17 -7.25 4.49
N ASN A 121 14.29 -8.54 4.81
CA ASN A 121 15.46 -9.13 5.45
C ASN A 121 16.09 -10.06 4.39
N PRO A 122 16.87 -9.51 3.45
CA PRO A 122 17.40 -10.29 2.34
C PRO A 122 18.49 -11.26 2.78
N TYR A 123 18.75 -12.25 1.95
CA TYR A 123 19.95 -13.07 2.07
C TYR A 123 21.14 -12.35 1.41
N PHE A 124 22.17 -12.07 2.21
CA PHE A 124 23.46 -11.57 1.77
C PHE A 124 24.37 -12.76 1.47
N VAL A 125 24.66 -13.00 0.20
CA VAL A 125 25.34 -14.22 -0.27
C VAL A 125 26.69 -13.87 -0.92
N PRO A 126 27.78 -14.61 -0.63
CA PRO A 126 29.06 -14.45 -1.33
C PRO A 126 28.92 -14.61 -2.86
N ASP A 127 29.77 -13.91 -3.60
CA ASP A 127 29.74 -13.89 -5.07
C ASP A 127 29.97 -15.29 -5.69
N GLU A 128 30.69 -16.16 -4.98
CA GLU A 128 30.99 -17.55 -5.36
C GLU A 128 29.77 -18.48 -5.28
N THR A 129 28.87 -18.24 -4.32
CA THR A 129 27.68 -19.07 -4.09
C THR A 129 26.48 -18.61 -4.90
N TRP A 130 26.38 -17.30 -5.15
CA TRP A 130 25.30 -16.69 -5.92
C TRP A 130 25.75 -15.32 -6.43
N GLY A 131 25.92 -15.13 -7.75
CA GLY A 131 26.33 -13.80 -8.19
C GLY A 131 26.64 -13.56 -9.65
N VAL A 132 27.10 -14.56 -10.40
CA VAL A 132 27.62 -14.29 -11.75
C VAL A 132 26.78 -15.03 -12.80
N ARG A 133 26.15 -14.29 -13.71
CA ARG A 133 25.59 -14.91 -14.92
C ARG A 133 26.72 -15.58 -15.68
N LEU A 134 26.49 -16.81 -16.15
CA LEU A 134 27.41 -17.60 -17.00
C LEU A 134 27.87 -16.86 -18.28
N SER A 135 27.37 -15.66 -18.57
CA SER A 135 27.54 -14.92 -19.81
C SER A 135 27.92 -13.43 -19.64
N GLY A 136 28.69 -13.06 -18.61
CA GLY A 136 29.34 -11.74 -18.52
C GLY A 136 29.10 -10.94 -17.23
N ASP A 137 29.67 -9.72 -17.22
CA ASP A 137 29.86 -8.75 -16.11
C ASP A 137 28.57 -8.21 -15.43
N GLU A 138 27.42 -8.88 -15.62
CA GLU A 138 26.12 -8.49 -15.06
C GLU A 138 25.72 -9.38 -13.86
N TRP A 139 25.43 -8.72 -12.73
CA TRP A 139 24.93 -9.36 -11.51
C TRP A 139 23.53 -9.95 -11.69
N ASP A 140 23.32 -11.22 -11.32
CA ASP A 140 21.99 -11.86 -11.34
C ASP A 140 21.17 -11.52 -10.08
N LEU A 141 20.74 -10.25 -9.97
CA LEU A 141 19.92 -9.77 -8.86
C LEU A 141 18.46 -10.14 -9.06
N ARG A 142 17.86 -10.76 -8.03
CA ARG A 142 16.47 -11.24 -8.07
C ARG A 142 15.67 -10.73 -6.88
N LEU A 143 14.46 -10.27 -7.16
CA LEU A 143 13.44 -9.98 -6.15
C LEU A 143 12.60 -11.22 -5.92
N GLY A 144 12.56 -11.65 -4.66
CA GLY A 144 11.79 -12.80 -4.22
C GLY A 144 10.36 -12.46 -3.81
N MET A 145 9.65 -13.49 -3.37
CA MET A 145 8.29 -13.41 -2.85
C MET A 145 8.16 -12.43 -1.67
N ASP A 146 9.17 -12.34 -0.80
CA ASP A 146 9.24 -11.37 0.31
C ASP A 146 8.96 -9.93 -0.12
N ALA A 147 9.51 -9.51 -1.26
CA ALA A 147 9.30 -8.18 -1.81
C ALA A 147 8.02 -8.10 -2.65
N ILE A 148 7.68 -9.16 -3.38
CA ILE A 148 6.50 -9.20 -4.25
C ILE A 148 5.20 -9.09 -3.42
N GLU A 149 5.11 -9.80 -2.30
CA GLU A 149 3.94 -9.82 -1.41
C GLU A 149 3.57 -8.44 -0.84
N GLN A 150 4.55 -7.56 -0.70
CA GLN A 150 4.36 -6.21 -0.16
C GLN A 150 4.00 -5.18 -1.25
N CYS A 151 3.99 -5.57 -2.52
CA CYS A 151 3.85 -4.67 -3.67
C CYS A 151 2.54 -4.88 -4.44
N THR A 152 2.24 -3.93 -5.34
CA THR A 152 1.24 -4.19 -6.39
C THR A 152 1.66 -5.31 -7.35
N LEU A 153 2.96 -5.68 -7.39
CA LEU A 153 3.47 -6.87 -8.07
C LEU A 153 2.78 -8.16 -7.60
N PHE A 154 2.27 -8.20 -6.36
CA PHE A 154 1.46 -9.32 -5.89
C PHE A 154 0.22 -9.58 -6.76
N SER A 155 -0.36 -8.54 -7.34
CA SER A 155 -1.51 -8.71 -8.26
C SER A 155 -1.13 -9.44 -9.55
N GLU A 156 0.13 -9.38 -9.97
CA GLU A 156 0.65 -10.08 -11.15
C GLU A 156 0.87 -11.59 -10.91
N LEU A 157 0.78 -12.06 -9.66
CA LEU A 157 0.79 -13.48 -9.32
C LEU A 157 -0.58 -14.14 -9.49
N ARG A 158 -1.67 -13.36 -9.55
CA ARG A 158 -3.03 -13.88 -9.68
C ARG A 158 -3.27 -14.45 -11.09
N PRO A 159 -4.30 -15.31 -11.28
CA PRO A 159 -4.64 -15.85 -12.59
C PRO A 159 -4.79 -14.75 -13.66
N GLY A 160 -4.01 -14.86 -14.73
CA GLY A 160 -3.93 -13.88 -15.83
C GLY A 160 -2.87 -12.79 -15.66
N GLY A 161 -2.23 -12.69 -14.51
CA GLY A 161 -1.07 -11.83 -14.29
C GLY A 161 0.21 -12.37 -14.93
N LEU A 162 1.19 -11.50 -15.13
CA LEU A 162 2.43 -11.81 -15.88
C LEU A 162 3.35 -12.80 -15.16
N LEU A 163 3.24 -12.93 -13.84
CA LEU A 163 4.08 -13.80 -13.01
C LEU A 163 3.40 -15.13 -12.66
N CYS A 164 2.11 -15.28 -12.96
CA CYS A 164 1.32 -16.46 -12.57
C CYS A 164 1.93 -17.77 -13.10
N ASN A 165 2.45 -17.77 -14.33
CA ASN A 165 3.08 -18.95 -14.95
C ASN A 165 4.40 -19.36 -14.28
N LYS A 166 5.03 -18.45 -13.53
CA LYS A 166 6.30 -18.69 -12.84
C LYS A 166 6.12 -19.20 -11.42
N LEU A 167 4.88 -19.28 -10.91
CA LEU A 167 4.62 -19.84 -9.59
C LEU A 167 5.07 -21.31 -9.53
N PRO A 168 5.58 -21.76 -8.37
CA PRO A 168 5.95 -23.15 -8.18
C PRO A 168 4.74 -24.06 -8.42
N SER A 169 4.98 -25.23 -9.01
CA SER A 169 3.93 -26.20 -9.32
C SER A 169 3.19 -26.58 -8.03
N SER A 170 1.91 -26.23 -7.95
CA SER A 170 1.04 -26.59 -6.83
C SER A 170 -0.27 -27.16 -7.37
N GLN A 171 -0.95 -27.99 -6.58
CA GLN A 171 -2.25 -28.57 -6.98
C GLN A 171 -3.31 -27.49 -7.26
N ASN A 172 -3.15 -26.28 -6.71
CA ASN A 172 -4.10 -25.18 -6.83
C ASN A 172 -3.91 -24.34 -8.11
N VAL A 173 -2.78 -24.47 -8.81
CA VAL A 173 -2.43 -23.65 -9.97
C VAL A 173 -2.35 -24.53 -11.22
N THR A 174 -3.34 -24.38 -12.10
CA THR A 174 -3.39 -25.05 -13.40
C THR A 174 -2.58 -24.25 -14.42
N ARG A 175 -1.38 -24.74 -14.77
CA ARG A 175 -0.52 -24.11 -15.78
C ARG A 175 -1.16 -24.23 -17.18
N HIS A 176 -1.04 -23.18 -17.99
CA HIS A 176 -1.50 -23.09 -19.38
C HIS A 176 -3.03 -23.13 -19.61
N GLU A 177 -3.85 -23.05 -18.57
CA GLU A 177 -5.29 -22.86 -18.72
C GLU A 177 -5.60 -21.41 -19.15
N PRO A 178 -6.53 -21.18 -20.10
CA PRO A 178 -6.93 -19.82 -20.44
C PRO A 178 -7.62 -19.18 -19.24
N VAL A 179 -7.30 -17.91 -18.97
CA VAL A 179 -7.77 -17.15 -17.80
C VAL A 179 -9.29 -17.25 -17.62
N ARG A 180 -10.05 -17.19 -18.71
CA ARG A 180 -11.52 -17.29 -18.68
C ARG A 180 -12.01 -18.64 -18.16
N ALA A 181 -11.35 -19.75 -18.49
CA ALA A 181 -11.75 -21.08 -18.01
C ALA A 181 -11.50 -21.21 -16.50
N THR A 182 -10.34 -20.73 -16.02
CA THR A 182 -10.03 -20.68 -14.59
C THR A 182 -11.05 -19.83 -13.82
N LEU A 183 -11.39 -18.64 -14.32
CA LEU A 183 -12.38 -17.77 -13.69
C LEU A 183 -13.81 -18.34 -13.77
N GLN A 184 -14.16 -19.05 -14.84
CA GLN A 184 -15.45 -19.74 -14.98
C GLN A 184 -15.59 -20.87 -13.95
N ARG A 185 -14.51 -21.60 -13.67
CA ARG A 185 -14.46 -22.58 -12.58
C ARG A 185 -14.72 -21.94 -11.22
N TYR A 186 -14.29 -20.68 -11.02
CA TYR A 186 -14.59 -19.88 -9.83
C TYR A 186 -15.96 -19.19 -9.85
N GLY A 187 -16.75 -19.37 -10.91
CA GLY A 187 -18.12 -18.87 -11.00
C GLY A 187 -18.33 -17.66 -11.91
N MET A 188 -17.32 -17.18 -12.65
CA MET A 188 -17.52 -16.15 -13.68
C MET A 188 -18.48 -16.69 -14.76
N LYS A 189 -19.60 -16.00 -15.00
CA LYS A 189 -20.59 -16.39 -16.03
C LYS A 189 -20.57 -15.46 -17.24
N CYS A 190 -20.66 -14.17 -16.99
CA CYS A 190 -20.72 -13.10 -17.99
C CYS A 190 -19.60 -12.09 -17.79
N GLY A 191 -19.50 -11.08 -18.66
CA GLY A 191 -18.60 -9.95 -18.52
C GLY A 191 -18.94 -9.04 -17.33
N LEU A 192 -18.08 -8.04 -17.10
CA LEU A 192 -18.26 -7.09 -16.01
C LEU A 192 -19.57 -6.29 -16.18
N ALA A 193 -20.50 -6.45 -15.22
CA ALA A 193 -21.81 -5.77 -15.20
C ALA A 193 -22.56 -5.87 -16.54
N GLU A 194 -22.48 -7.04 -17.19
CA GLU A 194 -23.20 -7.32 -18.43
C GLU A 194 -24.70 -7.53 -18.19
N SER A 195 -25.04 -8.25 -17.11
CA SER A 195 -26.44 -8.44 -16.71
C SER A 195 -27.07 -7.12 -16.25
N PRO A 196 -28.29 -6.77 -16.71
CA PRO A 196 -28.99 -5.56 -16.28
C PRO A 196 -29.37 -5.58 -14.80
N LEU A 197 -29.28 -6.74 -14.13
CA LEU A 197 -29.55 -6.90 -12.70
C LEU A 197 -28.44 -6.34 -11.80
N VAL A 198 -27.22 -6.18 -12.32
CA VAL A 198 -26.08 -5.68 -11.55
C VAL A 198 -25.85 -4.20 -11.90
N PRO A 199 -25.84 -3.28 -10.92
CA PRO A 199 -25.54 -1.88 -11.17
C PRO A 199 -24.19 -1.70 -11.87
N ARG A 200 -24.15 -0.81 -12.88
CA ARG A 200 -22.93 -0.55 -13.65
C ARG A 200 -21.89 0.16 -12.77
N PRO A 201 -20.60 -0.23 -12.85
CA PRO A 201 -19.58 0.16 -11.87
C PRO A 201 -19.34 1.67 -11.79
N TRP A 202 -19.47 2.38 -12.92
CA TRP A 202 -19.27 3.83 -12.99
C TRP A 202 -20.37 4.64 -12.30
N THR A 203 -21.49 4.02 -11.91
CA THR A 203 -22.55 4.70 -11.15
C THR A 203 -22.39 4.59 -9.64
N ARG A 204 -21.35 3.88 -9.16
CA ARG A 204 -21.09 3.66 -7.73
C ARG A 204 -20.88 4.95 -6.96
N MET A 205 -20.17 5.92 -7.54
CA MET A 205 -19.96 7.25 -6.98
C MET A 205 -20.46 8.27 -8.00
N ARG A 206 -21.60 8.89 -7.71
CA ARG A 206 -22.23 9.87 -8.62
C ARG A 206 -21.76 11.30 -8.39
N TYR A 207 -21.61 11.66 -7.12
CA TYR A 207 -21.18 12.98 -6.69
C TYR A 207 -19.94 12.86 -5.82
N MET A 208 -19.02 13.79 -6.03
CA MET A 208 -17.85 13.99 -5.18
C MET A 208 -18.02 15.34 -4.49
N PHE A 209 -18.14 15.33 -3.16
CA PHE A 209 -18.34 16.56 -2.39
C PHE A 209 -16.98 17.20 -2.08
N ILE A 210 -16.71 18.34 -2.70
CA ILE A 210 -15.49 19.12 -2.50
C ILE A 210 -15.91 20.56 -2.18
N ASP A 211 -15.87 20.94 -0.91
CA ASP A 211 -16.42 22.21 -0.39
C ASP A 211 -15.89 23.44 -1.13
N GLU A 212 -14.61 23.47 -1.49
CA GLU A 212 -14.01 24.59 -2.21
C GLU A 212 -14.57 24.75 -3.64
N LEU A 213 -14.95 23.64 -4.28
CA LEU A 213 -15.50 23.65 -5.64
C LEU A 213 -17.01 23.91 -5.66
N GLN A 214 -17.71 23.63 -4.56
CA GLN A 214 -19.16 23.79 -4.48
C GLN A 214 -19.61 24.25 -3.10
N ARG A 215 -20.40 25.34 -3.07
CA ARG A 215 -21.06 25.91 -1.89
C ARG A 215 -20.12 26.49 -0.80
N GLY A 216 -18.81 26.21 -0.84
CA GLY A 216 -17.85 26.76 0.11
C GLY A 216 -17.82 25.97 1.43
N PRO A 217 -16.95 26.38 2.37
CA PRO A 217 -16.75 25.66 3.61
C PRO A 217 -17.98 25.71 4.52
N LYS A 218 -18.11 24.66 5.34
CA LYS A 218 -19.09 24.58 6.42
C LYS A 218 -18.74 25.57 7.54
N MET A 219 -19.75 26.26 8.07
CA MET A 219 -19.65 27.02 9.30
C MET A 219 -19.54 26.06 10.49
N THR A 220 -18.43 26.13 11.23
CA THR A 220 -18.13 25.20 12.34
C THR A 220 -18.23 25.91 13.67
N GLU A 221 -19.22 25.52 14.47
CA GLU A 221 -19.41 25.96 15.86
C GLU A 221 -19.27 24.78 16.81
N PHE A 222 -19.20 25.06 18.12
CA PHE A 222 -19.22 24.01 19.13
C PHE A 222 -19.88 24.50 20.43
N VAL A 223 -20.57 23.58 21.10
CA VAL A 223 -21.08 23.74 22.47
C VAL A 223 -20.44 22.66 23.32
N GLY A 224 -19.54 23.07 24.21
CA GLY A 224 -18.72 22.19 25.05
C GLY A 224 -17.38 22.83 25.35
N HIS A 225 -16.45 22.07 25.93
CA HIS A 225 -15.16 22.62 26.35
C HIS A 225 -14.24 23.06 25.21
N ASN A 226 -14.27 22.36 24.07
CA ASN A 226 -13.45 22.66 22.90
C ASN A 226 -14.09 22.06 21.63
N PRO A 227 -13.63 22.40 20.42
CA PRO A 227 -14.21 21.90 19.17
C PRO A 227 -14.21 20.37 19.01
N ARG A 228 -13.31 19.65 19.71
CA ARG A 228 -13.21 18.19 19.62
C ARG A 228 -14.09 17.46 20.62
N ASN A 229 -14.37 18.10 21.77
CA ASN A 229 -15.14 17.52 22.88
C ASN A 229 -16.59 18.05 22.92
N GLY A 230 -16.89 19.12 22.20
CA GLY A 230 -18.21 19.71 22.10
C GLY A 230 -19.05 19.11 20.97
N THR A 231 -20.34 19.41 20.99
CA THR A 231 -21.24 19.11 19.88
C THR A 231 -21.31 20.30 18.92
N PRO A 232 -21.40 20.09 17.60
CA PRO A 232 -21.65 21.18 16.66
C PRO A 232 -23.07 21.74 16.77
N TRP A 233 -23.98 21.03 17.47
CA TRP A 233 -25.36 21.46 17.65
C TRP A 233 -25.50 22.47 18.78
N ARG A 234 -26.17 23.58 18.50
CA ARG A 234 -26.77 24.44 19.53
C ARG A 234 -27.98 23.75 20.17
N PHE A 235 -28.39 24.23 21.34
CA PHE A 235 -29.62 23.77 21.97
C PHE A 235 -30.86 24.33 21.23
N SER A 236 -31.94 23.55 21.16
CA SER A 236 -33.15 23.91 20.42
C SER A 236 -34.05 24.90 21.18
N GLN A 237 -35.08 25.40 20.50
CA GLN A 237 -36.08 26.34 21.04
C GLN A 237 -36.85 25.82 22.28
N HIS A 238 -36.80 24.50 22.54
CA HIS A 238 -37.52 23.90 23.66
C HIS A 238 -36.82 24.10 25.01
N THR A 239 -35.58 24.57 25.01
CA THR A 239 -34.78 24.87 26.21
C THR A 239 -35.51 25.87 27.10
N LYS A 240 -35.60 25.56 28.40
CA LYS A 240 -36.35 26.35 29.40
C LYS A 240 -36.00 27.85 29.35
N HIS A 241 -34.72 28.18 29.15
CA HIS A 241 -34.21 29.55 29.20
C HIS A 241 -34.43 30.35 27.91
N PHE A 242 -34.81 29.70 26.80
CA PHE A 242 -35.02 30.37 25.53
C PHE A 242 -36.48 30.76 25.28
N ARG A 243 -37.45 30.05 25.87
CA ARG A 243 -38.88 30.21 25.56
C ARG A 243 -39.41 31.64 25.76
N LEU A 244 -39.04 32.30 26.86
CA LEU A 244 -39.49 33.67 27.14
C LEU A 244 -38.89 34.68 26.13
N GLY A 245 -37.62 34.50 25.77
CA GLY A 245 -36.94 35.33 24.78
C GLY A 245 -37.54 35.15 23.38
N ILE A 246 -37.71 33.90 22.95
CA ILE A 246 -38.36 33.53 21.67
C ILE A 246 -39.79 34.08 21.59
N TRP A 247 -40.56 33.99 22.67
CA TRP A 247 -41.90 34.59 22.74
C TRP A 247 -41.87 36.09 22.49
N ARG A 248 -41.01 36.83 23.21
CA ARG A 248 -40.85 38.28 23.00
C ARG A 248 -40.43 38.58 21.55
N GLU A 249 -39.47 37.83 21.02
CA GLU A 249 -38.96 37.94 19.64
C GLU A 249 -40.06 37.77 18.58
N THR A 250 -41.05 36.92 18.88
CA THR A 250 -42.19 36.65 18.00
C THR A 250 -43.20 37.81 18.04
N ILE A 251 -43.50 38.33 19.22
CA ILE A 251 -44.50 39.40 19.42
C ILE A 251 -43.98 40.76 18.96
N ARG A 252 -42.78 41.14 19.39
CA ARG A 252 -42.11 42.39 19.01
C ARG A 252 -41.00 42.08 18.03
N ARG A 253 -41.39 41.69 16.82
CA ARG A 253 -40.47 41.19 15.80
C ARG A 253 -39.50 42.26 15.27
N ASN A 254 -39.86 43.53 15.31
CA ASN A 254 -39.02 44.57 14.72
C ASN A 254 -37.99 45.14 15.72
N ASP A 255 -38.25 45.00 17.01
CA ASP A 255 -37.36 45.45 18.06
C ASP A 255 -36.25 44.42 18.30
N MET A 256 -35.15 44.88 18.92
CA MET A 256 -34.12 44.01 19.46
C MET A 256 -34.51 43.58 20.87
N ASN A 257 -34.50 42.28 21.14
CA ASN A 257 -34.95 41.75 22.43
C ASN A 257 -33.81 41.07 23.19
N GLU A 258 -33.71 41.40 24.48
CA GLU A 258 -32.72 40.80 25.38
C GLU A 258 -33.08 39.36 25.76
N GLY A 259 -32.05 38.51 25.91
CA GLY A 259 -32.19 37.14 26.43
C GLY A 259 -31.13 36.17 25.91
N LEU A 260 -31.08 34.97 26.50
CA LEU A 260 -30.18 33.89 26.07
C LEU A 260 -30.64 33.19 24.78
N HIS A 261 -31.83 33.51 24.25
CA HIS A 261 -32.40 32.86 23.07
C HIS A 261 -31.58 33.05 21.80
N GLY A 262 -30.70 34.07 21.74
CA GLY A 262 -29.73 34.24 20.65
C GLY A 262 -28.71 33.10 20.53
N HIS A 263 -28.51 32.29 21.57
CA HIS A 263 -27.66 31.10 21.53
C HIS A 263 -28.40 29.83 21.07
N SER A 264 -29.71 29.91 20.81
CA SER A 264 -30.47 28.74 20.35
C SER A 264 -30.21 28.44 18.88
N SER A 265 -30.59 27.25 18.41
CA SER A 265 -30.58 26.94 16.99
C SER A 265 -31.63 27.73 16.19
N TRP A 266 -32.66 28.23 16.88
CA TRP A 266 -33.76 28.99 16.30
C TRP A 266 -33.52 30.50 16.40
N GLN A 267 -33.82 31.22 15.33
CA GLN A 267 -33.74 32.68 15.30
C GLN A 267 -34.68 33.29 14.26
N LYS A 268 -34.87 34.61 14.34
CA LYS A 268 -35.78 35.39 13.49
C LYS A 268 -35.44 35.34 12.00
N SER A 269 -34.15 35.24 11.66
CA SER A 269 -33.69 35.18 10.26
C SER A 269 -34.12 33.88 9.59
N PRO A 270 -34.40 33.85 8.28
CA PRO A 270 -34.70 32.61 7.57
C PRO A 270 -33.56 31.58 7.68
N GLN A 271 -32.30 32.03 7.63
CA GLN A 271 -31.13 31.20 7.89
C GLN A 271 -31.06 30.81 9.37
N GLN A 272 -31.21 29.52 9.67
CA GLN A 272 -31.13 28.97 11.02
C GLN A 272 -29.68 28.58 11.39
N ALA A 273 -29.40 28.52 12.69
CA ALA A 273 -28.09 28.11 13.22
C ALA A 273 -28.08 26.60 13.48
N VAL A 274 -27.92 25.84 12.40
CA VAL A 274 -27.72 24.38 12.41
C VAL A 274 -26.33 24.04 11.89
N PRO A 275 -25.78 22.85 12.18
CA PRO A 275 -24.48 22.45 11.66
C PRO A 275 -24.41 22.46 10.14
N GLU A 276 -23.19 22.62 9.61
CA GLU A 276 -22.88 22.48 8.18
C GLU A 276 -23.51 23.52 7.24
N VAL A 277 -23.92 24.66 7.78
CA VAL A 277 -24.35 25.80 6.96
C VAL A 277 -23.18 26.33 6.14
N CYS A 278 -23.35 26.41 4.83
CA CYS A 278 -22.36 26.97 3.91
C CYS A 278 -22.50 28.51 3.82
N LEU A 279 -21.93 29.23 4.79
CA LEU A 279 -22.07 30.70 4.88
C LEU A 279 -21.46 31.44 3.67
N MET A 280 -20.42 30.87 3.06
CA MET A 280 -19.74 31.46 1.89
C MET A 280 -20.42 31.10 0.56
N ALA A 281 -21.55 30.40 0.59
CA ALA A 281 -22.24 30.06 -0.64
C ALA A 281 -22.82 31.30 -1.33
N PRO A 282 -22.76 31.41 -2.68
CA PRO A 282 -23.30 32.57 -3.40
C PRO A 282 -24.81 32.79 -3.24
N TYR A 283 -25.57 31.74 -2.91
CA TYR A 283 -27.02 31.81 -2.78
C TYR A 283 -27.46 31.21 -1.43
N PRO A 284 -28.23 31.96 -0.61
CA PRO A 284 -28.82 31.51 0.66
C PRO A 284 -29.78 30.31 0.49
#